data_AF-A0A2R6JZH6-F1
#
_entry.id   AF-A0A2R6JZH6-F1
#
_cell.length_a   1.000
_cell.length_b   1.000
_cell.length_c   1.000
_cell.angle_alpha   90.00
_cell.angle_beta   90.00
_cell.angle_gamma   90.00
#
_symmetry.space_group_name_H-M   'P 1'
#
loop_
_entity.id
_entity.type
_entity.pdbx_description
1 polymer ?
#
loop_
_entity_poly.entity_id
_entity_poly.type
_entity_poly.pdbx_seq_one_letter_code
_entity_poly.pdbx_strand_id
1 'polypeptide(L)'
;MDEKPYEIVFEGGRCFGAGKCAAVAENWEMDLETGLASPKSYFVAENDLAENIEAATICPAKKGRGVIHVVDRETGEEIAPNPAGDGTLSLG
;
A
#
# COMPACT_ATOMS: atom_id res chain seq x y z
N MET A 1 -22.01 -5.48 0.21
CA MET A 1 -20.57 -5.50 -0.05
C MET A 1 -20.22 -4.10 -0.50
N ASP A 2 -19.41 -3.39 0.27
CA ASP A 2 -18.89 -2.08 -0.11
C ASP A 2 -18.24 -2.20 -1.49
N GLU A 3 -18.41 -1.20 -2.36
CA GLU A 3 -17.75 -1.19 -3.67
C GLU A 3 -16.20 -1.18 -3.56
N LYS A 4 -15.69 -0.89 -2.37
CA LYS A 4 -14.26 -0.78 -2.04
C LYS A 4 -13.95 -1.46 -0.68
N PRO A 5 -13.85 -2.80 -0.64
CA PRO A 5 -13.67 -3.53 0.61
C PRO A 5 -12.25 -3.44 1.17
N TYR A 6 -11.29 -2.87 0.42
CA TYR A 6 -9.89 -2.78 0.85
C TYR A 6 -9.50 -1.36 1.24
N GLU A 7 -8.65 -1.25 2.25
CA GLU A 7 -8.08 0.01 2.73
C GLU A 7 -6.56 0.02 2.54
N ILE A 8 -6.02 1.19 2.19
CA ILE A 8 -4.58 1.45 2.19
C ILE A 8 -4.21 2.19 3.47
N VAL A 9 -3.26 1.64 4.21
CA VAL A 9 -2.55 2.35 5.29
C VAL A 9 -1.14 2.68 4.80
N PHE A 10 -0.77 3.96 4.84
CA PHE A 10 0.50 4.44 4.29
C PHE A 10 1.37 5.11 5.36
N GLU A 11 2.56 4.57 5.60
CA GLU A 11 3.55 5.14 6.53
C GLU A 11 4.40 6.23 5.83
N GLY A 12 3.77 7.33 5.43
CA GLY A 12 4.41 8.39 4.63
C GLY A 12 5.72 8.94 5.22
N GLY A 13 5.82 9.04 6.55
CA GLY A 13 7.05 9.47 7.23
C GLY A 13 8.27 8.54 7.07
N ARG A 14 8.06 7.32 6.54
CA ARG A 14 9.11 6.34 6.23
C ARG A 14 9.33 6.15 4.73
N CYS A 15 8.54 6.82 3.89
CA CYS A 15 8.74 6.84 2.45
C CYS A 15 9.98 7.69 2.12
N PHE A 16 10.76 7.26 1.13
CA PHE A 16 11.95 7.98 0.66
C PHE A 16 11.91 8.31 -0.84
N GLY A 17 10.74 8.19 -1.48
CA GLY A 17 10.54 8.63 -2.86
C GLY A 17 11.10 7.69 -3.94
N ALA A 18 11.11 6.38 -3.71
CA ALA A 18 11.66 5.41 -4.67
C ALA A 18 10.88 5.28 -5.99
N GLY A 19 9.63 5.74 -6.05
CA GLY A 19 8.79 5.73 -7.26
C GLY A 19 8.31 4.36 -7.75
N LYS A 20 8.69 3.26 -7.08
CA LYS A 20 8.31 1.90 -7.49
C LYS A 20 6.79 1.65 -7.45
N CYS A 21 6.09 2.14 -6.42
CA CYS A 21 4.64 1.99 -6.29
C CYS A 21 3.89 2.66 -7.44
N ALA A 22 4.24 3.90 -7.80
CA ALA A 22 3.63 4.64 -8.90
C ALA A 22 3.95 4.05 -10.29
N ALA A 23 4.95 3.15 -10.40
CA ALA A 23 5.29 2.50 -11.65
C ALA A 23 4.45 1.26 -11.95
N VAL A 24 3.79 0.68 -10.94
CA VAL A 24 3.04 -0.59 -11.06
C VAL A 24 1.55 -0.44 -10.75
N ALA A 25 1.15 0.66 -10.11
CA ALA A 25 -0.22 0.88 -9.69
C ALA A 25 -0.70 2.28 -10.02
N GLU A 26 -1.84 2.38 -10.70
CA GLU A 26 -2.46 3.64 -11.09
C GLU A 26 -2.92 4.46 -9.87
N ASN A 27 -3.26 3.79 -8.78
CA ASN A 27 -3.63 4.44 -7.52
C ASN A 27 -2.48 5.24 -6.88
N TRP A 28 -1.23 5.09 -7.32
CA TRP A 28 -0.08 5.79 -6.75
C TRP A 28 0.47 6.84 -7.69
N GLU A 29 0.80 8.00 -7.12
CA GLU A 29 1.53 9.06 -7.81
C GLU A 29 2.69 9.57 -6.97
N MET A 30 3.62 10.26 -7.61
CA MET A 30 4.72 10.94 -6.95
C MET A 30 4.33 12.39 -6.73
N ASP A 31 4.27 12.80 -5.48
CA ASP A 31 4.05 14.18 -5.10
C ASP A 31 5.33 14.98 -5.34
N LEU A 32 5.26 15.97 -6.23
CA LEU A 32 6.42 16.74 -6.67
C LEU A 32 6.90 17.75 -5.61
N GLU A 33 6.04 18.14 -4.68
CA GLU A 33 6.38 19.11 -3.62
C GLU A 33 7.19 18.44 -2.50
N THR A 34 6.79 17.24 -2.10
CA THR A 34 7.42 16.46 -1.03
C THR A 34 8.45 15.46 -1.55
N GLY A 35 8.37 15.08 -2.82
CA GLY A 35 9.16 13.98 -3.41
C GLY A 35 8.74 12.59 -2.92
N LEU A 36 7.60 12.47 -2.25
CA LEU A 36 7.09 11.21 -1.68
C LEU A 36 5.96 10.62 -2.53
N ALA A 37 5.67 9.36 -2.29
CA ALA A 37 4.50 8.72 -2.89
C ALA A 37 3.21 9.23 -2.22
N SER A 38 2.14 9.39 -2.99
CA SER A 38 0.80 9.75 -2.52
C SER A 38 -0.24 8.82 -3.18
N PRO A 39 -1.16 8.21 -2.40
CA PRO A 39 -2.25 7.44 -2.97
C PRO A 39 -3.40 8.37 -3.42
N LYS A 40 -3.99 8.08 -4.59
CA LYS A 40 -5.18 8.76 -5.12
C LYS A 40 -6.44 8.40 -4.33
N SER A 41 -6.50 7.15 -3.86
CA SER A 41 -7.57 6.64 -3.01
C SER A 41 -7.03 5.74 -1.91
N TYR A 42 -7.53 5.95 -0.70
CA TYR A 42 -7.28 5.07 0.44
C TYR A 42 -8.21 3.86 0.45
N PHE A 43 -9.25 3.85 -0.37
CA PHE A 43 -10.20 2.74 -0.49
C PHE A 43 -10.16 2.16 -1.90
N VAL A 44 -9.95 0.85 -1.99
CA VAL A 44 -9.62 0.14 -3.24
C VAL A 44 -10.70 -0.90 -3.53
N ALA A 45 -11.11 -0.97 -4.80
CA ALA A 45 -12.06 -1.96 -5.29
C ALA A 45 -11.33 -3.24 -5.69
N GLU A 46 -12.06 -4.35 -5.84
CA GLU A 46 -11.45 -5.64 -6.19
C GLU A 46 -10.67 -5.62 -7.50
N ASN A 47 -11.11 -4.85 -8.50
CA ASN A 47 -10.42 -4.71 -9.78
C ASN A 47 -9.06 -3.99 -9.66
N ASP A 48 -8.90 -3.13 -8.65
CA ASP A 48 -7.68 -2.34 -8.43
C ASP A 48 -6.79 -2.96 -7.33
N LEU A 49 -7.25 -4.06 -6.70
CA LEU A 49 -6.55 -4.67 -5.57
C LEU A 49 -5.16 -5.17 -5.96
N ALA A 50 -5.06 -5.89 -7.08
CA ALA A 50 -3.85 -6.59 -7.47
C ALA A 50 -2.65 -5.64 -7.66
N GLU A 51 -2.86 -4.50 -8.32
CA GLU A 51 -1.81 -3.50 -8.51
C GLU A 51 -1.35 -2.88 -7.18
N ASN A 52 -2.27 -2.67 -6.24
CA ASN A 52 -1.96 -2.08 -4.93
C ASN A 52 -1.22 -3.09 -4.02
N ILE A 53 -1.53 -4.38 -4.12
CA ILE A 53 -0.75 -5.46 -3.50
C ILE A 53 0.67 -5.49 -4.07
N GLU A 54 0.83 -5.36 -5.39
CA GLU A 54 2.14 -5.31 -6.02
C GLU A 54 2.94 -4.10 -5.54
N ALA A 55 2.32 -2.91 -5.53
CA ALA A 55 2.92 -1.68 -5.02
C ALA A 55 3.41 -1.83 -3.56
N ALA A 56 2.63 -2.49 -2.71
CA ALA A 56 3.03 -2.82 -1.33
C ALA A 56 4.22 -3.77 -1.27
N THR A 57 4.20 -4.82 -2.10
CA THR A 57 5.22 -5.89 -2.12
C THR A 57 6.58 -5.40 -2.61
N ILE A 58 6.61 -4.54 -3.64
CA ILE A 58 7.87 -4.08 -4.24
C ILE A 58 8.50 -2.89 -3.52
N CYS A 59 7.83 -2.35 -2.51
CA CYS A 59 8.27 -1.16 -1.81
C CYS A 59 9.59 -1.42 -1.06
N PRO A 60 10.71 -0.75 -1.42
CA PRO A 60 12.02 -1.03 -0.84
C PRO A 60 12.20 -0.41 0.56
N ALA A 61 11.25 0.40 1.03
CA ALA A 61 11.29 1.03 2.33
C ALA A 61 11.33 0.00 3.47
N LYS A 62 11.76 0.43 4.65
CA LYS A 62 11.92 -0.45 5.83
C LYS A 62 12.76 -1.71 5.55
N LYS A 63 13.82 -1.58 4.73
CA LYS A 63 14.69 -2.69 4.28
C LYS A 63 13.91 -3.77 3.51
N GLY A 64 13.00 -3.35 2.64
CA GLY A 64 12.15 -4.25 1.84
C GLY A 64 10.90 -4.76 2.55
N ARG A 65 10.60 -4.28 3.77
CA ARG A 65 9.32 -4.57 4.44
C ARG A 65 8.16 -3.71 3.93
N GLY A 66 8.45 -2.67 3.14
CA GLY A 66 7.43 -1.75 2.61
C GLY A 66 6.88 -0.77 3.65
N VAL A 67 6.19 0.26 3.15
CA VAL A 67 5.46 1.30 3.93
C VAL A 67 4.02 1.47 3.46
N ILE A 68 3.56 0.59 2.59
CA ILE A 68 2.22 0.57 2.02
C ILE A 68 1.59 -0.73 2.51
N HIS A 69 0.45 -0.63 3.17
CA HIS A 69 -0.26 -1.77 3.73
C HIS A 69 -1.64 -1.82 3.10
N VAL A 70 -1.99 -2.96 2.52
CA VAL A 70 -3.33 -3.22 1.97
C VAL A 70 -4.06 -4.10 2.97
N VAL A 71 -5.19 -3.62 3.47
CA VAL A 71 -5.96 -4.25 4.54
C VAL A 71 -7.35 -4.59 4.02
N ASP A 72 -7.81 -5.80 4.27
CA ASP A 72 -9.20 -6.18 4.07
C ASP A 72 -10.05 -5.61 5.21
N ARG A 73 -11.04 -4.76 4.89
CA ARG A 73 -11.86 -4.09 5.91
C ARG A 73 -12.93 -4.99 6.52
N GLU A 74 -13.27 -6.10 5.86
CA GLU A 74 -14.27 -7.04 6.36
C GLU A 74 -13.66 -7.97 7.42
N THR A 75 -12.41 -8.38 7.22
CA THR A 75 -11.67 -9.27 8.13
C THR A 75 -10.71 -8.55 9.08
N GLY A 76 -10.23 -7.37 8.69
CA GLY A 76 -9.16 -6.64 9.38
C GLY A 76 -7.76 -7.17 9.09
N GLU A 77 -7.60 -8.10 8.14
CA GLU A 77 -6.33 -8.74 7.84
C GLU A 77 -5.47 -7.90 6.87
N GLU A 78 -4.19 -7.78 7.16
CA GLU A 78 -3.19 -7.27 6.21
C GLU A 78 -3.01 -8.30 5.09
N ILE A 79 -3.38 -7.91 3.87
CA ILE A 79 -3.18 -8.72 2.66
C ILE A 79 -1.72 -8.59 2.20
N ALA A 80 -1.20 -7.37 2.20
CA ALA A 80 0.16 -7.06 1.80
C ALA A 80 0.71 -5.91 2.65
N PRO A 81 2.00 -5.94 3.04
CA PRO A 81 3.00 -6.94 2.67
C PRO A 81 2.93 -8.25 3.46
N ASN A 82 2.16 -8.32 4.55
CA ASN A 82 1.94 -9.49 5.42
C ASN A 82 3.20 -10.36 5.65
N PRO A 83 4.33 -9.78 6.10
CA PRO A 83 5.60 -10.49 6.27
C PRO A 83 5.53 -11.64 7.28
N ALA A 84 4.60 -11.58 8.25
CA ALA A 84 4.37 -12.65 9.21
C ALA A 84 3.48 -13.78 8.66
N GLY A 85 2.67 -13.48 7.63
CA GLY A 85 1.73 -14.43 7.04
C GLY A 85 0.51 -14.74 7.90
N ASP A 86 0.27 -13.95 8.96
CA ASP A 86 -0.81 -14.14 9.93
C ASP A 86 -1.88 -13.05 9.85
N GLY A 87 -1.77 -12.14 8.88
CA GLY A 87 -2.74 -11.06 8.65
C GLY A 87 -2.58 -9.90 9.63
N THR A 88 -1.57 -9.90 10.50
CA THR A 88 -1.33 -8.79 11.42
C THR A 88 -0.76 -7.57 10.70
N LEU A 89 -1.22 -6.38 11.08
CA LEU A 89 -0.78 -5.13 10.47
C LEU A 89 0.68 -4.80 10.83
N SER A 90 1.54 -4.67 9.82
CA SER A 90 2.99 -4.63 9.96
C SER A 90 3.58 -3.21 10.08
N LEU A 91 2.96 -2.36 10.92
CA LEU A 91 3.42 -0.99 11.17
C LEU A 91 4.77 -0.96 11.93
N GLY A 92 5.65 0.02 11.64
CA GLY A 92 6.86 0.25 12.46
C GLY A 92 8.19 0.38 11.75
#